data_AF-A0A382M6J5-F1
#
_entry.id   AF-A0A382M6J5-F1
#
_cell.length_a   1.000
_cell.length_b   1.000
_cell.length_c   1.000
_cell.angle_alpha   90.00
_cell.angle_beta   90.00
_cell.angle_gamma   90.00
#
_symmetry.space_group_name_H-M   'P 1'
#
loop_
_entity.id
_entity.type
_entity.pdbx_description
1 polymer ?
#
loop_
_entity_poly.entity_id
_entity_poly.type
_entity_poly.pdbx_seq_one_letter_code
_entity_poly.pdbx_strand_id
1 'polypeptide(L)'
;MKLSFYVFEQSLQYLSEFFNKSEVIVIHIPSPLSVYKLVLPKGHFFLQKILSQKGKYETRLKKIKNVGNATCLEIERITNKQNIKFLDITHAFKNAGKKKIIHGQLDFNHLGKSGYALLSDLIIQSFFNGDSIQLGCYSS
;
A
#
# COMPACT_ATOMS: atom_id res chain seq x y z
N MET A 1 1.56 -16.57 4.84
CA MET A 1 0.47 -15.58 4.63
C MET A 1 -0.83 -15.95 5.35
N LYS A 2 -1.29 -17.21 5.38
CA LYS A 2 -2.53 -17.56 6.09
C LYS A 2 -2.54 -17.18 7.58
N LEU A 3 -1.47 -17.50 8.32
CA LEU A 3 -1.36 -17.13 9.73
C LEU A 3 -1.36 -15.60 9.94
N SER A 4 -0.66 -14.84 9.11
CA SER A 4 -0.63 -13.38 9.21
C SER A 4 -1.98 -12.73 8.95
N PHE A 5 -2.80 -13.26 8.03
CA PHE A 5 -4.17 -12.79 7.84
C PHE A 5 -5.09 -13.16 8.98
N TYR A 6 -4.93 -14.36 9.53
CA TYR A 6 -5.66 -14.77 10.72
C TYR A 6 -5.35 -13.83 11.90
N VAL A 7 -4.07 -13.58 12.19
CA VAL A 7 -3.65 -12.66 13.24
C VAL A 7 -4.19 -11.25 12.99
N PHE A 8 -4.14 -10.77 11.75
CA PHE A 8 -4.73 -9.47 11.38
C PHE A 8 -6.25 -9.43 11.63
N GLU A 9 -7.01 -10.45 11.19
CA GLU A 9 -8.45 -10.54 11.39
C GLU A 9 -8.82 -10.54 12.88
N GLN A 10 -8.11 -11.31 13.71
CA GLN A 10 -8.34 -11.36 15.16
C GLN A 10 -7.96 -10.04 15.85
N SER A 11 -6.86 -9.40 15.42
CA SER A 11 -6.45 -8.10 15.97
C SER A 11 -7.46 -7.01 15.63
N LEU A 12 -8.00 -7.04 14.41
CA LEU A 12 -8.99 -6.08 13.96
C LEU A 12 -10.32 -6.25 14.71
N GLN A 13 -10.73 -7.50 14.93
CA GLN A 13 -11.92 -7.81 15.73
C GLN A 13 -11.75 -7.31 17.18
N TYR A 14 -10.61 -7.62 17.81
CA TYR A 14 -10.34 -7.13 19.16
C TYR A 14 -10.36 -5.60 19.24
N LEU A 15 -9.76 -4.93 18.25
CA LEU A 15 -9.70 -3.47 18.20
C LEU A 15 -11.09 -2.84 18.02
N SER A 16 -11.95 -3.41 17.17
CA SER A 16 -13.30 -2.90 16.94
C SER A 16 -14.22 -3.14 18.13
N GLU A 17 -14.08 -4.28 18.83
CA GLU A 17 -14.80 -4.57 20.07
C GLU A 17 -14.35 -3.64 21.21
N PHE A 18 -13.04 -3.41 21.35
CA PHE A 18 -12.49 -2.53 22.38
C PHE A 18 -12.90 -1.06 22.18
N PHE A 19 -12.85 -0.57 20.93
CA PHE A 19 -13.25 0.79 20.56
C PHE A 19 -14.67 0.85 19.96
N ASN A 20 -15.64 0.18 20.57
CA ASN A 20 -17.01 0.04 20.05
C ASN A 20 -17.81 1.34 19.83
N LYS A 21 -17.31 2.48 20.29
CA LYS A 21 -17.89 3.83 20.08
C LYS A 21 -17.10 4.67 19.07
N SER A 22 -16.05 4.12 18.48
CA SER A 22 -15.20 4.81 17.51
C SER A 22 -15.35 4.19 16.14
N GLU A 23 -15.23 5.01 15.11
CA GLU A 23 -15.08 4.51 13.76
C GLU A 23 -13.66 3.97 13.57
N VAL A 24 -13.56 2.73 13.08
CA VAL A 24 -12.29 2.09 12.73
C VAL A 24 -12.18 2.03 11.22
N ILE A 25 -11.05 2.48 10.69
CA ILE A 25 -10.73 2.45 9.26
C ILE A 25 -9.39 1.75 9.08
N VAL A 26 -9.33 0.80 8.16
CA VAL A 26 -8.07 0.15 7.76
C VAL A 26 -7.54 0.82 6.50
N ILE A 27 -6.28 1.23 6.53
CA ILE A 27 -5.61 1.87 5.40
C ILE A 27 -4.51 0.95 4.87
N HIS A 28 -4.61 0.55 3.62
CA HIS A 28 -3.58 -0.24 2.94
C HIS A 28 -2.55 0.67 2.27
N ILE A 29 -1.28 0.53 2.68
CA ILE A 29 -0.14 1.28 2.13
C ILE A 29 0.63 0.39 1.14
N PRO A 30 0.83 0.82 -0.12
CA PRO A 30 1.56 0.03 -1.10
C PRO A 30 3.04 -0.10 -0.75
N SER A 31 3.67 -1.20 -1.19
CA SER A 31 5.12 -1.34 -1.10
C SER A 31 5.86 -0.23 -1.89
N PRO A 32 7.02 0.25 -1.44
CA PRO A 32 7.76 1.32 -2.12
C PRO A 32 8.03 1.02 -3.59
N LEU A 33 8.45 -0.21 -3.91
CA LEU A 33 8.75 -0.63 -5.29
C LEU A 33 7.52 -0.66 -6.21
N SER A 34 6.30 -0.73 -5.66
CA SER A 34 5.07 -0.69 -6.44
C SER A 34 4.57 0.73 -6.75
N VAL A 35 5.12 1.74 -6.09
CA VAL A 35 4.76 3.15 -6.25
C VAL A 35 5.43 3.78 -7.47
N TYR A 36 6.68 3.39 -7.75
CA TYR A 36 7.49 4.04 -8.77
C TYR A 36 7.53 3.22 -10.06
N LYS A 37 7.39 3.91 -11.19
CA LYS A 37 7.80 3.35 -12.49
C LYS A 37 9.31 3.53 -12.61
N LEU A 38 10.06 2.62 -12.01
CA LEU A 38 11.51 2.61 -12.07
C LEU A 38 11.93 2.32 -13.52
N VAL A 39 12.33 3.38 -14.23
CA VAL A 39 13.02 3.24 -15.51
C VAL A 39 14.45 2.85 -15.16
N LEU A 40 14.77 1.56 -15.27
CA LEU A 40 16.17 1.16 -15.21
C LEU A 40 16.88 1.81 -16.41
N PRO A 41 17.97 2.58 -16.18
CA PRO A 41 18.80 3.03 -17.29
C PRO A 41 19.27 1.79 -18.05
N LYS A 42 19.03 1.73 -19.37
CA LYS A 42 19.69 0.76 -20.23
C LYS A 42 21.20 1.00 -20.09
N GLY A 43 21.90 0.17 -19.31
CA GLY A 43 23.36 0.20 -19.19
C GLY A 43 23.96 0.19 -17.79
N HIS A 44 23.26 0.62 -16.73
CA HIS A 44 23.89 0.64 -15.39
C HIS A 44 23.80 -0.71 -14.67
N PHE A 45 24.83 -1.52 -14.90
CA PHE A 45 24.99 -2.91 -14.43
C PHE A 45 24.87 -3.06 -12.89
N PHE A 46 25.20 -2.04 -12.11
CA PHE A 46 25.21 -2.12 -10.63
C PHE A 46 23.80 -2.13 -10.00
N LEU A 47 22.91 -1.22 -10.43
CA LEU A 47 21.50 -1.21 -10.03
C LEU A 47 20.77 -2.45 -10.55
N GLN A 48 21.08 -2.88 -11.78
CA GLN A 48 20.59 -4.16 -12.29
C GLN A 48 21.08 -5.32 -11.44
N LYS A 49 22.35 -5.38 -11.03
CA LYS A 49 22.90 -6.49 -10.24
C LYS A 49 22.33 -6.55 -8.82
N ILE A 50 22.07 -5.40 -8.18
CA ILE A 50 21.38 -5.32 -6.87
C ILE A 50 19.91 -5.73 -7.00
N LEU A 51 19.22 -5.28 -8.05
CA LEU A 51 17.78 -5.52 -8.23
C LEU A 51 17.47 -6.89 -8.87
N SER A 52 18.42 -7.49 -9.59
CA SER A 52 18.32 -8.76 -10.33
C SER A 52 18.92 -9.96 -9.59
N GLN A 53 19.31 -9.83 -8.31
CA GLN A 53 19.71 -10.99 -7.53
C GLN A 53 18.54 -12.00 -7.51
N LYS A 54 18.72 -13.11 -8.26
CA LYS A 54 17.80 -14.26 -8.45
C LYS A 54 16.66 -14.16 -9.48
N GLY A 55 16.70 -13.24 -10.46
CA GLY A 55 15.77 -13.31 -11.61
C GLY A 55 15.70 -12.04 -12.45
N LYS A 56 15.07 -12.13 -13.63
CA LYS A 56 14.77 -10.95 -14.47
C LYS A 56 13.98 -9.95 -13.64
N TYR A 57 14.50 -8.73 -13.51
CA TYR A 57 13.92 -7.63 -12.71
C TYR A 57 12.40 -7.45 -12.92
N GLU A 58 11.95 -7.55 -14.17
CA GLU A 58 10.54 -7.47 -14.53
C GLU A 58 9.69 -8.56 -13.86
N THR A 59 10.20 -9.78 -13.74
CA THR A 59 9.55 -10.89 -13.04
C THR A 59 9.40 -10.59 -11.55
N ARG A 60 10.41 -9.94 -10.93
CA ARG A 60 10.36 -9.54 -9.53
C ARG A 60 9.33 -8.43 -9.31
N LEU A 61 9.30 -7.42 -10.17
CA LEU A 61 8.29 -6.35 -10.11
C LEU A 61 6.88 -6.92 -10.30
N LYS A 62 6.69 -7.83 -11.27
CA LYS A 62 5.41 -8.51 -11.49
C LYS A 62 5.00 -9.32 -10.26
N LYS A 63 5.93 -10.03 -9.63
CA LYS A 63 5.68 -10.77 -8.39
C LYS A 63 5.27 -9.84 -7.25
N ILE A 64 5.98 -8.72 -7.05
CA ILE A 64 5.63 -7.72 -6.02
C ILE A 64 4.23 -7.16 -6.27
N LYS A 65 3.92 -6.80 -7.52
CA LYS A 65 2.59 -6.30 -7.90
C LYS A 65 1.50 -7.33 -7.60
N ASN A 66 1.70 -8.59 -7.99
CA ASN A 66 0.73 -9.66 -7.79
C ASN A 66 0.51 -9.97 -6.30
N VAL A 67 1.59 -10.06 -5.52
CA VAL A 67 1.50 -10.30 -4.07
C VAL A 67 0.85 -9.12 -3.37
N GLY A 68 1.19 -7.88 -3.75
CA GLY A 68 0.57 -6.68 -3.21
C GLY A 68 -0.94 -6.65 -3.50
N ASN A 69 -1.35 -6.93 -4.73
CA ASN A 69 -2.77 -6.98 -5.10
C ASN A 69 -3.53 -8.08 -4.33
N ALA A 70 -2.97 -9.29 -4.27
CA ALA A 70 -3.58 -10.39 -3.51
C ALA A 70 -3.67 -10.06 -2.01
N THR A 71 -2.68 -9.36 -1.46
CA THR A 71 -2.69 -8.94 -0.07
C THR A 71 -3.76 -7.89 0.19
N CYS A 72 -3.86 -6.90 -0.68
CA CYS A 72 -4.92 -5.89 -0.61
C CYS A 72 -6.30 -6.55 -0.62
N LEU A 73 -6.58 -7.40 -1.61
CA LEU A 73 -7.89 -8.04 -1.78
C LEU A 73 -8.29 -8.88 -0.56
N GLU A 74 -7.32 -9.56 0.05
CA GLU A 74 -7.59 -10.36 1.25
C GLU A 74 -7.85 -9.47 2.48
N ILE A 75 -7.15 -8.35 2.62
CA ILE A 75 -7.42 -7.35 3.67
C ILE A 75 -8.82 -6.75 3.48
N GLU A 76 -9.16 -6.34 2.26
CA GLU A 76 -10.49 -5.81 1.90
C GLU A 76 -11.60 -6.82 2.22
N ARG A 77 -11.37 -8.10 1.90
CA ARG A 77 -12.31 -9.18 2.23
C ARG A 77 -12.52 -9.30 3.76
N ILE A 78 -11.44 -9.22 4.54
CA ILE A 78 -11.48 -9.31 6.00
C ILE A 78 -12.22 -8.10 6.60
N THR A 79 -11.91 -6.89 6.15
CA THR A 79 -12.55 -5.66 6.65
C THR A 79 -14.03 -5.62 6.32
N ASN A 80 -14.41 -6.02 5.09
CA ASN A 80 -15.81 -6.08 4.67
C ASN A 80 -16.62 -7.09 5.49
N LYS A 81 -16.04 -8.26 5.81
CA LYS A 81 -16.68 -9.26 6.69
C LYS A 81 -17.00 -8.70 8.08
N GLN A 82 -16.21 -7.76 8.57
CA GLN A 82 -16.39 -7.12 9.88
C GLN A 82 -17.10 -5.76 9.81
N ASN A 83 -17.61 -5.36 8.63
CA ASN A 83 -18.21 -4.05 8.38
C ASN A 83 -17.30 -2.87 8.78
N ILE A 84 -16.00 -3.02 8.55
CA ILE A 84 -14.98 -2.01 8.82
C ILE A 84 -14.59 -1.34 7.51
N LYS A 85 -14.51 -0.01 7.51
CA LYS A 85 -14.14 0.74 6.30
C LYS A 85 -12.71 0.44 5.90
N PHE A 86 -12.49 0.35 4.59
CA PHE A 86 -11.21 0.03 4.01
C PHE A 86 -10.81 1.04 2.93
N LEU A 87 -9.58 1.55 3.04
CA LEU A 87 -9.02 2.54 2.14
C LEU A 87 -7.70 2.03 1.55
N ASP A 88 -7.67 1.81 0.23
CA ASP A 88 -6.43 1.53 -0.50
C ASP A 88 -5.86 2.83 -1.11
N ILE A 89 -4.71 3.29 -0.61
CA ILE A 89 -4.06 4.51 -1.10
C ILE A 89 -3.10 4.26 -2.28
N THR A 90 -3.06 3.03 -2.81
CA THR A 90 -2.11 2.61 -3.86
C THR A 90 -2.12 3.54 -5.08
N HIS A 91 -3.30 3.89 -5.58
CA HIS A 91 -3.41 4.72 -6.79
C HIS A 91 -2.89 6.15 -6.58
N ALA A 92 -3.28 6.77 -5.45
CA ALA A 92 -2.81 8.12 -5.08
C ALA A 92 -1.28 8.15 -4.95
N PHE A 93 -0.71 7.14 -4.30
CA PHE A 93 0.74 7.02 -4.14
C PHE A 93 1.46 6.81 -5.46
N LYS A 94 0.96 5.92 -6.34
CA LYS A 94 1.51 5.74 -7.69
C LYS A 94 1.49 7.04 -8.50
N ASN A 95 0.40 7.80 -8.42
CA ASN A 95 0.29 9.08 -9.15
C ASN A 95 1.25 10.15 -8.61
N ALA A 96 1.45 10.20 -7.30
CA ALA A 96 2.46 11.06 -6.70
C ALA A 96 3.89 10.59 -7.08
N GLY A 97 4.14 9.28 -7.04
CA GLY A 97 5.41 8.65 -7.39
C GLY A 97 5.86 8.85 -8.84
N LYS A 98 4.92 9.11 -9.76
CA LYS A 98 5.24 9.54 -11.14
C LYS A 98 5.88 10.94 -11.21
N LYS A 99 5.62 11.79 -10.21
CA LYS A 99 6.01 13.21 -10.23
C LYS A 99 7.13 13.54 -9.25
N LYS A 100 7.18 12.86 -8.10
CA LYS A 100 8.14 13.14 -7.02
C LYS A 100 8.45 11.89 -6.20
N ILE A 101 9.61 11.90 -5.53
CA ILE A 101 9.93 10.91 -4.50
C ILE A 101 9.12 11.23 -3.24
N ILE A 102 8.38 10.23 -2.74
CA ILE A 102 7.55 10.34 -1.52
C ILE A 102 8.07 9.50 -0.35
N HIS A 103 9.05 8.63 -0.60
CA HIS A 103 9.75 7.83 0.42
C HIS A 103 11.01 8.55 0.91
N GLY A 104 11.56 8.12 2.04
CA GLY A 104 12.79 8.68 2.60
C GLY A 104 13.99 8.42 1.68
N GLN A 105 14.90 9.40 1.60
CA GLN A 105 16.13 9.24 0.82
C GLN A 105 17.13 8.28 1.48
N LEU A 106 17.24 8.35 2.81
CA LEU A 106 18.09 7.48 3.62
C LEU A 106 17.40 6.15 3.95
N ASP A 107 16.09 6.21 4.16
CA ASP A 107 15.26 5.06 4.44
C ASP A 107 14.10 4.98 3.44
N PHE A 108 14.34 4.25 2.36
CA PHE A 108 13.39 4.12 1.27
C PHE A 108 12.22 3.16 1.59
N ASN A 109 12.28 2.44 2.72
CA ASN A 109 11.18 1.60 3.18
C ASN A 109 10.09 2.40 3.88
N HIS A 110 10.39 3.63 4.32
CA HIS A 110 9.47 4.52 5.00
C HIS A 110 9.15 5.77 4.18
N LEU A 111 8.02 6.42 4.52
CA LEU A 111 7.64 7.67 3.89
C LEU A 111 8.58 8.80 4.32
N GLY A 112 8.86 9.71 3.39
CA GLY A 112 9.50 10.99 3.72
C GLY A 112 8.43 12.02 4.12
N LYS A 113 8.86 13.25 4.42
CA LYS A 113 7.95 14.37 4.75
C LYS A 113 6.83 14.55 3.70
N SER A 114 7.17 14.49 2.42
CA SER A 114 6.21 14.62 1.32
C SER A 114 5.22 13.46 1.22
N GLY A 115 5.63 12.24 1.61
CA GLY A 115 4.77 11.06 1.64
C GLY A 115 3.83 11.04 2.83
N TYR A 116 4.32 11.43 4.02
CA TYR A 116 3.48 11.60 5.19
C TYR A 116 2.44 12.71 5.00
N ALA A 117 2.82 13.85 4.40
CA ALA A 117 1.84 14.90 4.06
C ALA A 117 0.73 14.37 3.15
N LEU A 118 1.08 13.64 2.09
CA LEU A 118 0.10 13.02 1.20
C LEU A 118 -0.79 12.00 1.93
N LEU A 119 -0.22 11.16 2.81
CA LEU A 119 -0.99 10.22 3.61
C LEU A 119 -1.98 10.93 4.52
N SER A 120 -1.54 11.99 5.21
CA SER A 120 -2.41 12.82 6.06
C SER A 120 -3.57 13.43 5.27
N ASP A 121 -3.29 14.00 4.09
CA ASP A 121 -4.33 14.57 3.23
C ASP A 121 -5.37 13.52 2.82
N LEU A 122 -4.94 12.32 2.45
CA LEU A 122 -5.84 11.22 2.06
C LEU A 122 -6.68 10.72 3.24
N ILE A 123 -6.09 10.63 4.44
CA ILE A 123 -6.82 10.29 5.67
C ILE A 123 -7.91 11.32 5.93
N ILE A 124 -7.55 12.61 5.93
CA ILE A 124 -8.49 13.71 6.15
C ILE A 124 -9.63 13.63 5.12
N GLN A 125 -9.30 13.50 3.84
CA GLN A 125 -10.30 13.39 2.78
C GLN A 125 -11.23 12.17 2.96
N SER A 126 -10.73 11.06 3.50
CA SER A 126 -11.56 9.86 3.74
C SER A 126 -12.65 10.06 4.79
N PHE A 127 -12.44 10.98 5.74
CA PHE A 127 -13.46 11.36 6.71
C PHE A 127 -14.50 12.33 6.13
N PHE A 128 -14.08 13.23 5.22
CA PHE A 128 -14.95 14.31 4.73
C PHE A 128 -15.66 14.01 3.40
N ASN A 129 -15.07 13.17 2.53
CA ASN A 129 -15.55 12.94 1.17
C ASN A 129 -15.78 11.44 0.90
N GLY A 130 -16.51 10.75 1.77
CA GLY A 130 -16.68 9.28 1.77
C GLY A 130 -17.04 8.65 0.41
N ASP A 131 -17.65 9.41 -0.51
CA ASP A 131 -18.08 8.94 -1.84
C ASP A 131 -17.11 9.28 -3.00
N SER A 132 -16.13 10.18 -2.79
CA SER A 132 -15.23 10.63 -3.87
C SER A 132 -13.88 9.91 -3.90
N ILE A 133 -13.58 9.11 -2.89
CA ILE A 133 -12.37 8.30 -2.85
C ILE A 133 -12.71 6.90 -3.34
N GLN A 134 -11.95 6.39 -4.30
CA GLN A 134 -12.10 5.03 -4.78
C GLN A 134 -11.75 4.08 -3.62
N LEU A 135 -12.79 3.56 -2.96
CA LEU A 135 -12.67 2.56 -1.90
C LEU A 135 -12.39 1.19 -2.55
N GLY A 136 -11.62 0.37 -1.85
CA GLY A 136 -11.28 -0.98 -2.30
C GLY A 136 -10.01 -1.07 -3.14
N CYS A 137 -9.57 -2.30 -3.37
CA CYS A 137 -8.28 -2.55 -3.99
C CYS A 137 -8.22 -2.10 -5.44
N TYR A 138 -7.19 -1.32 -5.77
CA TYR A 138 -7.01 -0.86 -7.14
C TYR A 138 -6.70 -2.02 -8.09
N SER A 139 -7.64 -2.32 -8.99
CA SER A 139 -7.43 -3.23 -10.10
C SER A 139 -6.62 -2.52 -11.17
N SER A 140 -5.39 -2.98 -11.40
CA SER A 140 -4.45 -2.40 -12.38
C SER A 140 -4.40 -3.15 -13.68
#